data_AF-A0A314YTC2-F1
#
_entry.id   AF-A0A314YTC2-F1
#
_cell.length_a   1.000
_cell.length_b   1.000
_cell.length_c   1.000
_cell.angle_alpha   90.00
_cell.angle_beta   90.00
_cell.angle_gamma   90.00
#
_symmetry.space_group_name_H-M   'P 1'
#
loop_
_entity.id
_entity.type
_entity.pdbx_description
1 polymer ?
#
loop_
_entity_poly.entity_id
_entity_poly.type
_entity_poly.pdbx_seq_one_letter_code
_entity_poly.pdbx_strand_id
1 'polypeptide(L)'
;MILANTAANGEELVADCHLVPAVAVGETGAKAIKHYALTSPRATATLAFLGTRTGVRPSPVVAAFSSRGPNVVSLEILKPDVVAPGVNILAAWTGALGPSSLPTDNRRVKFNILSGTSMSCPHVSGIAALLKARHPEWSPAAIKSALMTTAYIHDNTHKPLQDASAAEASTHMITAPGT
;
A
#
# COMPACT_ATOMS: atom_id res chain seq x y z
N MET A 1 -22.19 -2.05 4.26
CA MET A 1 -21.51 -0.83 4.75
C MET A 1 -20.66 -0.25 3.63
N ILE A 2 -20.64 1.07 3.45
CA ILE A 2 -19.76 1.74 2.48
C ILE A 2 -18.78 2.59 3.28
N LEU A 3 -17.49 2.30 3.20
CA LEU A 3 -16.44 3.11 3.80
C LEU A 3 -15.98 4.13 2.76
N ALA A 4 -16.19 5.40 3.07
CA ALA A 4 -15.87 6.52 2.21
C ALA A 4 -14.53 7.14 2.61
N ASN A 5 -13.55 7.12 1.70
CA ASN A 5 -12.29 7.82 1.93
C ASN A 5 -12.48 9.33 2.06
N THR A 6 -11.57 9.93 2.82
CA THR A 6 -11.43 11.38 2.95
C THR A 6 -10.37 11.91 1.99
N ALA A 7 -10.25 13.23 1.88
CA ALA A 7 -9.19 13.88 1.12
C ALA A 7 -7.79 13.40 1.52
N ALA A 8 -7.57 13.08 2.80
CA ALA A 8 -6.26 12.62 3.30
C ALA A 8 -5.84 11.24 2.77
N ASN A 9 -6.80 10.40 2.38
CA ASN A 9 -6.56 9.06 1.82
C ASN A 9 -6.74 9.02 0.30
N GLY A 10 -7.24 10.09 -0.30
CA GLY A 10 -7.49 10.21 -1.74
C GLY A 10 -8.22 9.00 -2.32
N GLU A 11 -7.67 8.46 -3.40
CA GLU A 11 -8.22 7.30 -4.12
C GLU A 11 -7.62 5.95 -3.65
N GLU A 12 -6.88 5.93 -2.54
CA GLU A 12 -6.26 4.70 -2.04
C GLU A 12 -7.30 3.68 -1.55
N LEU A 13 -7.23 2.45 -2.04
CA LEU A 13 -8.13 1.38 -1.61
C LEU A 13 -7.38 0.35 -0.78
N VAL A 14 -7.58 0.41 0.54
CA VAL A 14 -7.10 -0.58 1.50
C VAL A 14 -8.21 -1.60 1.76
N ALA A 15 -7.89 -2.89 1.61
CA ALA A 15 -8.79 -3.99 1.88
C ALA A 15 -8.72 -4.36 3.36
N ASP A 16 -9.73 -3.93 4.12
CA ASP A 16 -9.90 -4.31 5.52
C ASP A 16 -10.98 -5.39 5.67
N CYS A 17 -10.74 -6.32 6.60
CA CYS A 17 -11.70 -7.36 6.93
C CYS A 17 -12.77 -6.83 7.87
N HIS A 18 -14.03 -6.84 7.42
CA HIS A 18 -15.19 -6.47 8.24
C HIS A 18 -16.06 -7.69 8.59
N LEU A 19 -16.87 -7.56 9.65
CA LEU A 19 -17.85 -8.58 10.08
C LEU A 19 -19.19 -8.50 9.32
N VAL A 20 -19.42 -7.40 8.61
CA VAL A 20 -20.58 -7.19 7.74
C VAL A 20 -20.12 -6.96 6.31
N PRO A 21 -20.95 -7.24 5.29
CA PRO A 21 -20.64 -6.90 3.91
C PRO A 21 -20.27 -5.41 3.79
N ALA A 22 -19.08 -5.14 3.29
CA ALA A 22 -18.52 -3.79 3.22
C ALA A 22 -17.77 -3.56 1.91
N VAL A 23 -17.71 -2.31 1.47
CA VAL A 23 -16.89 -1.86 0.34
C VAL A 23 -16.20 -0.55 0.72
N ALA A 24 -14.91 -0.44 0.40
CA ALA A 24 -14.18 0.82 0.47
C ALA A 24 -14.27 1.54 -0.89
N VAL A 25 -14.47 2.85 -0.87
CA VAL A 25 -14.51 3.70 -2.06
C VAL A 25 -13.56 4.88 -1.89
N GLY A 26 -12.88 5.25 -2.97
CA GLY A 26 -12.01 6.42 -3.02
C GLY A 26 -12.79 7.73 -2.87
N GLU A 27 -12.09 8.83 -2.62
CA GLU A 27 -12.67 10.12 -2.27
C GLU A 27 -13.71 10.62 -3.31
N THR A 28 -13.41 10.48 -4.61
CA THR A 28 -14.31 10.91 -5.69
C THR A 28 -15.63 10.13 -5.65
N GLY A 29 -15.54 8.80 -5.53
CA GLY A 29 -16.71 7.92 -5.40
C GLY A 29 -17.49 8.18 -4.12
N ALA A 30 -16.79 8.42 -3.01
CA ALA A 30 -17.37 8.78 -1.72
C ALA A 30 -18.21 10.07 -1.80
N LYS A 31 -17.69 11.13 -2.44
CA LYS A 31 -18.42 12.40 -2.64
C LYS A 31 -19.71 12.18 -3.42
N ALA A 32 -19.64 11.41 -4.52
CA ALA A 32 -20.81 11.10 -5.34
C ALA A 32 -21.87 10.29 -4.58
N ILE A 33 -21.44 9.24 -3.85
CA ILE A 33 -22.34 8.40 -3.05
C ILE A 33 -22.99 9.21 -1.92
N LYS A 34 -22.22 10.07 -1.24
CA LYS A 34 -22.74 10.95 -0.19
C LYS A 34 -23.77 11.93 -0.75
N HIS A 35 -23.49 12.53 -1.90
CA HIS A 35 -24.44 13.41 -2.57
C HIS A 35 -25.74 12.68 -2.95
N TYR A 36 -25.64 11.48 -3.52
CA TYR A 36 -26.80 10.63 -3.83
C TYR A 36 -27.64 10.32 -2.58
N ALA A 37 -27.00 9.93 -1.48
CA ALA A 37 -27.67 9.60 -0.23
C ALA A 37 -28.41 10.80 0.39
N LEU A 38 -27.87 12.01 0.25
CA LEU A 38 -28.48 13.25 0.78
C LEU A 38 -29.63 13.77 -0.09
N THR A 39 -29.62 13.50 -1.39
CA THR A 39 -30.59 14.04 -2.36
C THR A 39 -31.74 13.09 -2.66
N SER A 40 -31.58 11.79 -2.38
CA SER A 40 -32.57 10.77 -2.69
C SER A 40 -33.35 10.31 -1.44
N PRO A 41 -34.67 10.53 -1.36
CA PRO A 41 -35.47 10.22 -0.16
C PRO A 41 -35.59 8.71 0.15
N ARG A 42 -35.24 7.83 -0.80
CA ARG A 42 -35.19 6.37 -0.65
C ARG A 42 -33.91 5.81 -1.25
N ALA A 43 -32.77 6.35 -0.85
CA ALA A 43 -31.46 5.88 -1.31
C ALA A 43 -31.24 4.40 -0.95
N THR A 44 -30.90 3.59 -1.94
CA THR A 44 -30.53 2.17 -1.76
C THR A 44 -29.28 1.86 -2.56
N ALA A 45 -28.51 0.86 -2.13
CA ALA A 45 -27.30 0.43 -2.81
C ALA A 45 -27.15 -1.09 -2.70
N THR A 46 -26.62 -1.70 -3.76
CA THR A 46 -26.27 -3.12 -3.78
C THR A 46 -24.76 -3.26 -3.81
N LEU A 47 -24.23 -4.14 -2.96
CA LEU A 47 -22.81 -4.48 -2.95
C LEU A 47 -22.63 -5.83 -3.66
N ALA A 48 -21.78 -5.86 -4.69
CA ALA A 48 -21.47 -7.07 -5.43
C ALA A 48 -19.94 -7.26 -5.51
N PHE A 49 -19.49 -8.49 -5.34
CA PHE A 49 -18.09 -8.86 -5.56
C PHE A 49 -17.90 -9.29 -7.02
N LEU A 50 -17.02 -8.58 -7.73
CA LEU A 50 -16.76 -8.81 -9.15
C LEU A 50 -15.41 -9.51 -9.41
N GLY A 51 -14.82 -10.10 -8.37
CA GLY A 51 -13.47 -10.67 -8.45
C GLY A 51 -12.35 -9.64 -8.30
N THR A 52 -11.12 -10.13 -8.25
CA THR A 52 -9.92 -9.31 -8.19
C THR A 52 -9.61 -8.73 -9.57
N ARG A 53 -9.46 -7.41 -9.65
CA ARG A 53 -9.06 -6.72 -10.88
C ARG A 53 -7.55 -6.52 -10.89
N THR A 54 -6.91 -6.89 -11.98
CA THR A 54 -5.48 -6.66 -12.22
C THR A 54 -5.28 -5.59 -13.29
N GLY A 55 -4.05 -5.11 -13.47
CA GLY A 55 -3.75 -4.07 -14.46
C GLY A 55 -4.21 -2.67 -14.05
N VAL A 56 -4.31 -2.40 -12.75
CA VAL A 56 -4.59 -1.07 -12.20
C VAL A 56 -3.50 -0.08 -12.64
N ARG A 57 -3.91 1.11 -13.04
CA ARG A 57 -3.04 2.21 -13.48
C ARG A 57 -3.53 3.50 -12.79
N PRO A 58 -2.63 4.33 -12.24
CA PRO A 58 -1.18 4.11 -12.10
C PRO A 58 -0.85 3.03 -11.06
N SER A 59 0.29 2.35 -11.23
CA SER A 59 0.85 1.44 -10.23
C SER A 59 2.38 1.28 -10.43
N PRO A 60 3.20 1.30 -9.35
CA PRO A 60 2.81 1.47 -7.96
C PRO A 60 2.50 2.94 -7.62
N VAL A 61 1.85 3.14 -6.48
CA VAL A 61 1.57 4.44 -5.85
C VAL A 61 1.98 4.32 -4.38
N VAL A 62 2.60 5.36 -3.82
CA VAL A 62 2.97 5.38 -2.40
C VAL A 62 1.70 5.54 -1.56
N ALA A 63 1.45 4.57 -0.68
CA ALA A 63 0.29 4.52 0.20
C ALA A 63 0.15 5.79 1.06
N ALA A 64 -1.08 6.29 1.27
CA ALA A 64 -1.32 7.51 2.03
C ALA A 64 -0.93 7.35 3.51
N PHE A 65 -0.90 6.13 4.05
CA PHE A 65 -0.43 5.86 5.42
C PHE A 65 1.10 5.75 5.55
N SER A 66 1.86 5.62 4.46
CA SER A 66 3.31 5.33 4.52
C SER A 66 4.11 6.51 5.06
N SER A 67 4.76 6.42 6.22
CA SER A 67 5.50 7.57 6.79
C SER A 67 6.49 8.22 5.79
N ARG A 68 6.53 9.56 5.79
CA ARG A 68 7.41 10.37 4.96
C ARG A 68 8.61 10.88 5.76
N GLY A 69 9.70 11.17 5.06
CA GLY A 69 10.81 11.95 5.61
C GLY A 69 10.49 13.44 5.74
N PRO A 70 11.48 14.28 6.09
CA PRO A 70 12.91 13.93 6.24
C PRO A 70 13.20 13.18 7.55
N ASN A 71 14.41 12.64 7.66
CA ASN A 71 14.88 12.00 8.89
C ASN A 71 15.13 13.03 9.99
N VAL A 72 14.26 13.04 11.01
CA VAL A 72 14.34 14.00 12.14
C VAL A 72 15.59 13.85 13.01
N VAL A 73 16.28 12.71 12.96
CA VAL A 73 17.52 12.47 13.74
C VAL A 73 18.74 13.01 13.01
N SER A 74 18.78 12.85 11.69
CA SER A 74 19.87 13.34 10.85
C SER A 74 19.30 13.77 9.51
N LEU A 75 19.05 15.07 9.38
CA LEU A 75 18.42 15.67 8.20
C LEU A 75 19.26 15.48 6.93
N GLU A 76 20.58 15.28 7.08
CA GLU A 76 21.52 15.00 5.99
C GLU A 76 21.34 13.59 5.39
N ILE A 77 20.65 12.69 6.08
CA ILE A 77 20.38 11.31 5.63
C ILE A 77 18.91 11.17 5.25
N LEU A 78 18.63 11.18 3.94
CA LEU A 78 17.28 11.04 3.40
C LEU A 78 16.63 9.70 3.79
N LYS A 79 15.32 9.76 4.07
CA LYS A 79 14.46 8.60 4.36
C LYS A 79 13.07 8.82 3.75
N PRO A 80 12.34 7.75 3.36
CA PRO A 80 12.75 6.33 3.40
C PRO A 80 13.81 5.98 2.34
N ASP A 81 14.42 4.79 2.44
CA ASP A 81 15.49 4.37 1.52
C ASP A 81 14.96 3.75 0.21
N VAL A 82 13.89 2.94 0.28
CA VAL A 82 13.31 2.20 -0.84
C VAL A 82 11.83 1.92 -0.58
N VAL A 83 11.03 1.76 -1.64
CA VAL A 83 9.60 1.41 -1.59
C VAL A 83 9.43 -0.01 -2.10
N ALA A 84 8.49 -0.75 -1.50
CA ALA A 84 8.13 -2.11 -1.88
C ALA A 84 6.62 -2.36 -1.66
N PRO A 85 6.03 -3.39 -2.30
CA PRO A 85 4.61 -3.70 -2.17
C PRO A 85 4.20 -3.92 -0.71
N GLY A 86 3.25 -3.11 -0.23
CA GLY A 86 2.75 -3.18 1.14
C GLY A 86 1.25 -2.98 1.29
N VAL A 87 0.51 -2.83 0.19
CA VAL A 87 -0.95 -2.64 0.23
C VAL A 87 -1.61 -3.88 -0.35
N ASN A 88 -2.60 -4.41 0.37
CA ASN A 88 -3.40 -5.57 0.00
C ASN A 88 -2.56 -6.82 -0.28
N ILE A 89 -1.58 -7.10 0.59
CA ILE A 89 -0.68 -8.25 0.48
C ILE A 89 -1.36 -9.49 1.07
N LEU A 90 -1.52 -10.52 0.24
CA LEU A 90 -1.98 -11.84 0.65
C LEU A 90 -0.80 -12.64 1.23
N ALA A 91 -0.89 -13.05 2.49
CA ALA A 91 0.12 -13.87 3.15
C ALA A 91 -0.50 -14.92 4.08
N ALA A 92 0.32 -15.86 4.54
CA ALA A 92 -0.11 -16.90 5.48
C ALA A 92 -0.65 -16.29 6.78
N TRP A 93 -1.68 -16.93 7.34
CA TRP A 93 -2.33 -16.51 8.57
C TRP A 93 -2.47 -17.71 9.50
N THR A 94 -2.19 -17.50 10.79
CA THR A 94 -2.11 -18.60 11.77
C THR A 94 -3.44 -19.30 12.01
N GLY A 95 -4.55 -18.61 11.75
CA GLY A 95 -5.88 -19.07 12.13
C GLY A 95 -6.10 -19.04 13.66
N ALA A 96 -5.16 -18.57 14.47
CA ALA A 96 -5.41 -18.38 15.91
C ALA A 96 -6.40 -17.22 16.15
N LEU A 97 -6.31 -16.19 15.31
CA LEU A 97 -7.21 -15.04 15.29
C LEU A 97 -8.04 -15.04 14.01
N GLY A 98 -9.25 -14.48 14.09
CA GLY A 98 -10.05 -14.18 12.90
C GLY A 98 -9.35 -13.16 11.99
N PRO A 99 -9.73 -13.10 10.70
CA PRO A 99 -9.07 -12.23 9.72
C PRO A 99 -9.21 -10.73 10.03
N SER A 100 -10.25 -10.30 10.76
CA SER A 100 -10.37 -8.92 11.25
C SER A 100 -9.58 -8.64 12.54
N SER A 101 -8.93 -9.66 13.11
CA SER A 101 -8.25 -9.61 14.42
C SER A 101 -9.15 -9.23 15.61
N LEU A 102 -10.46 -9.13 15.42
CA LEU A 102 -11.42 -8.89 16.50
C LEU A 102 -11.69 -10.19 17.28
N PRO A 103 -11.81 -10.13 18.62
CA PRO A 103 -12.18 -11.30 19.43
C PRO A 103 -13.54 -11.91 19.05
N THR A 104 -14.44 -11.09 18.50
CA THR A 104 -15.77 -11.50 18.03
C THR A 104 -15.75 -12.16 16.64
N ASP A 105 -14.61 -12.16 15.94
CA ASP A 105 -14.46 -12.77 14.63
C ASP A 105 -14.12 -14.26 14.73
N ASN A 106 -15.15 -15.08 14.60
CA ASN A 106 -15.03 -16.54 14.67
C ASN A 106 -14.55 -17.18 13.34
N ARG A 107 -14.32 -16.40 12.27
CA ARG A 107 -13.85 -16.96 10.99
C ARG A 107 -12.40 -17.45 11.12
N ARG A 108 -12.03 -18.48 10.34
CA ARG A 108 -10.69 -19.07 10.35
C ARG A 108 -10.21 -19.26 8.93
N VAL A 109 -9.08 -18.63 8.60
CA VAL A 109 -8.51 -18.61 7.25
C VAL A 109 -7.03 -18.98 7.31
N LYS A 110 -6.53 -19.63 6.25
CA LYS A 110 -5.10 -19.97 6.10
C LYS A 110 -4.27 -18.81 5.55
N PHE A 111 -4.93 -17.86 4.91
CA PHE A 111 -4.33 -16.67 4.32
C PHE A 111 -5.18 -15.46 4.65
N ASN A 112 -4.53 -14.31 4.80
CA ASN A 112 -5.18 -13.03 5.06
C ASN A 112 -4.58 -11.95 4.15
N ILE A 113 -5.37 -10.92 3.88
CA ILE A 113 -4.94 -9.75 3.11
C ILE A 113 -4.79 -8.60 4.09
N LEU A 114 -3.59 -8.03 4.16
CA LEU A 114 -3.29 -6.92 5.05
C LEU A 114 -2.47 -5.85 4.31
N SER A 115 -2.49 -4.64 4.86
CA SER A 115 -1.74 -3.50 4.37
C SER A 115 -0.88 -2.89 5.46
N GLY A 116 0.30 -2.40 5.09
CA GLY A 116 1.24 -1.74 5.99
C GLY A 116 2.67 -1.79 5.47
N THR A 117 3.51 -0.89 5.99
CA THR A 117 4.97 -0.97 5.77
C THR A 117 5.56 -2.25 6.37
N SER A 118 4.91 -2.82 7.40
CA SER A 118 5.17 -4.17 7.93
C SER A 118 5.06 -5.26 6.86
N MET A 119 4.26 -5.05 5.80
CA MET A 119 4.12 -5.97 4.67
C MET A 119 5.10 -5.64 3.53
N SER A 120 5.53 -4.39 3.39
CA SER A 120 6.65 -4.00 2.50
C SER A 120 8.00 -4.54 2.99
N CYS A 121 8.26 -4.50 4.29
CA CYS A 121 9.52 -4.92 4.91
C CYS A 121 9.97 -6.35 4.54
N PRO A 122 9.12 -7.40 4.61
CA PRO A 122 9.52 -8.76 4.26
C PRO A 122 9.85 -8.93 2.77
N HIS A 123 9.26 -8.13 1.86
CA HIS A 123 9.65 -8.16 0.44
C HIS A 123 11.11 -7.70 0.27
N VAL A 124 11.47 -6.56 0.87
CA VAL A 124 12.84 -6.03 0.81
C VAL A 124 13.82 -6.97 1.52
N SER A 125 13.45 -7.50 2.68
CA SER A 125 14.26 -8.45 3.44
C SER A 125 14.52 -9.75 2.67
N GLY A 126 13.51 -10.26 1.96
CA GLY A 126 13.65 -11.44 1.09
C GLY A 126 14.63 -11.20 -0.06
N ILE A 127 14.51 -10.06 -0.77
CA ILE A 127 15.45 -9.71 -1.84
C ILE A 127 16.86 -9.51 -1.29
N ALA A 128 17.00 -8.84 -0.15
CA ALA A 128 18.30 -8.65 0.51
C ALA A 128 18.95 -10.00 0.88
N ALA A 129 18.17 -10.97 1.36
CA ALA A 129 18.65 -12.31 1.65
C ALA A 129 19.11 -13.05 0.39
N LEU A 130 18.38 -12.93 -0.73
CA LEU A 130 18.79 -13.50 -2.02
C LEU A 130 20.10 -12.87 -2.53
N LEU A 131 20.23 -11.54 -2.42
CA LEU A 131 21.48 -10.84 -2.75
C LEU A 131 22.63 -11.34 -1.87
N LYS A 132 22.41 -11.48 -0.56
CA LYS A 132 23.43 -12.02 0.35
C LYS A 132 23.81 -13.47 0.05
N ALA A 133 22.84 -14.30 -0.35
CA ALA A 133 23.10 -15.68 -0.74
C ALA A 133 23.94 -15.76 -2.03
N ARG A 134 23.72 -14.85 -2.98
CA ARG A 134 24.46 -14.79 -4.23
C ARG A 134 25.85 -14.14 -4.09
N HIS A 135 25.97 -13.18 -3.16
CA HIS A 135 27.16 -12.41 -2.85
C HIS A 135 27.48 -12.48 -1.33
N PRO A 136 27.96 -13.64 -0.83
CA PRO A 136 28.21 -13.83 0.60
C PRO A 136 29.21 -12.85 1.22
N GLU A 137 30.09 -12.27 0.42
CA GLU A 137 31.10 -11.28 0.79
C GLU A 137 30.54 -9.86 0.93
N TRP A 138 29.38 -9.55 0.36
CA TRP A 138 28.81 -8.20 0.41
C TRP A 138 28.43 -7.81 1.84
N SER A 139 28.82 -6.59 2.22
CA SER A 139 28.37 -5.98 3.48
C SER A 139 26.88 -5.61 3.41
N PRO A 140 26.21 -5.39 4.56
CA PRO A 140 24.85 -4.86 4.57
C PRO A 140 24.71 -3.54 3.81
N ALA A 141 25.74 -2.68 3.87
CA ALA A 141 25.76 -1.41 3.13
C ALA A 141 25.83 -1.63 1.61
N ALA A 142 26.61 -2.61 1.13
CA ALA A 142 26.67 -2.96 -0.29
C ALA A 142 25.31 -3.49 -0.80
N ILE A 143 24.65 -4.36 -0.03
CA ILE A 143 23.30 -4.86 -0.36
C ILE A 143 22.29 -3.71 -0.40
N LYS A 144 22.29 -2.84 0.61
CA LYS A 144 21.44 -1.65 0.64
C LYS A 144 21.69 -0.75 -0.58
N SER A 145 22.96 -0.48 -0.91
CA SER A 145 23.33 0.32 -2.06
C SER A 145 22.82 -0.28 -3.37
N ALA A 146 22.99 -1.59 -3.57
CA ALA A 146 22.47 -2.28 -4.74
C ALA A 146 20.95 -2.15 -4.86
N LEU A 147 20.20 -2.34 -3.77
CA LEU A 147 18.74 -2.18 -3.76
C LEU A 147 18.30 -0.76 -4.12
N MET A 148 18.98 0.26 -3.58
CA MET A 148 18.59 1.66 -3.78
C MET A 148 18.96 2.16 -5.18
N THR A 149 20.17 1.86 -5.65
CA THR A 149 20.69 2.35 -6.94
C THR A 149 20.09 1.66 -8.15
N THR A 150 19.42 0.52 -7.96
CA THR A 150 18.71 -0.21 -9.01
C THR A 150 17.18 -0.10 -8.91
N ALA A 151 16.67 0.65 -7.93
CA ALA A 151 15.24 0.91 -7.81
C ALA A 151 14.74 1.76 -8.99
N TYR A 152 13.52 1.47 -9.46
CA TYR A 152 12.84 2.29 -10.45
C TYR A 152 12.02 3.40 -9.77
N ILE A 153 11.85 4.52 -10.48
CA ILE A 153 11.12 5.70 -9.98
C ILE A 153 9.85 6.02 -10.80
N HIS A 154 9.47 5.13 -11.73
CA HIS A 154 8.34 5.32 -12.62
C HIS A 154 7.24 4.27 -12.39
N ASP A 155 6.00 4.66 -12.59
CA ASP A 155 4.85 3.77 -12.59
C ASP A 155 4.70 3.04 -13.94
N ASN A 156 3.71 2.14 -14.01
CA ASN A 156 3.36 1.41 -15.22
C ASN A 156 2.74 2.27 -16.34
N THR A 157 2.64 3.58 -16.15
CA THR A 157 2.30 4.59 -17.16
C THR A 157 3.51 5.44 -17.58
N HIS A 158 4.72 5.05 -17.14
CA HIS A 158 5.99 5.74 -17.37
C HIS A 158 6.05 7.16 -16.78
N LYS A 159 5.24 7.44 -15.76
CA LYS A 159 5.28 8.71 -15.01
C LYS A 159 5.99 8.51 -13.68
N PRO A 160 6.56 9.55 -13.06
CA PRO A 160 7.10 9.45 -11.72
C PRO A 160 6.09 8.83 -10.74
N LEU A 161 6.56 8.02 -9.79
CA LEU A 161 5.70 7.45 -8.76
C LEU A 161 4.89 8.55 -8.07
N GLN A 162 3.62 8.28 -7.82
CA GLN A 162 2.68 9.22 -7.23
C GLN A 162 2.53 8.96 -5.73
N ASP A 163 2.28 10.01 -4.96
CA ASP A 163 1.88 9.93 -3.55
C ASP A 163 0.34 9.99 -3.44
N ALA A 164 -0.27 8.96 -2.85
CA ALA A 164 -1.73 8.89 -2.67
C ALA A 164 -2.31 9.96 -1.74
N SER A 165 -1.50 10.52 -0.83
CA SER A 165 -1.92 11.56 0.13
C SER A 165 -1.90 12.97 -0.44
N ALA A 166 -1.09 13.23 -1.47
CA ALA A 166 -0.86 14.57 -2.02
C ALA A 166 -1.27 14.72 -3.49
N ALA A 167 -1.60 13.63 -4.20
CA ALA A 167 -1.83 13.64 -5.65
C ALA A 167 -0.67 14.28 -6.45
N GLU A 168 0.54 14.28 -5.88
CA GLU A 168 1.76 14.84 -6.43
C GLU A 168 2.83 13.74 -6.63
N ALA A 169 3.91 14.06 -7.34
CA ALA A 169 5.04 13.15 -7.49
C ALA A 169 5.68 12.84 -6.13
N SER A 170 6.02 11.58 -5.89
CA SER A 170 6.77 11.10 -4.72
C SER A 170 8.22 11.61 -4.80
N THR A 171 8.45 12.82 -4.30
CA THR A 171 9.69 13.59 -4.50
C THR A 171 10.84 13.18 -3.58
N HIS A 172 10.72 12.11 -2.78
CA HIS A 172 11.69 11.79 -1.71
C HIS A 172 12.37 10.42 -1.86
N MET A 173 12.30 9.83 -3.05
CA MET A 173 13.04 8.61 -3.37
C MET A 173 14.36 8.99 -4.05
N ILE A 174 15.47 8.40 -3.58
CA ILE A 174 16.80 8.65 -4.17
C ILE A 174 16.75 8.24 -5.64
N THR A 175 16.85 9.23 -6.53
CA THR A 175 17.05 9.03 -7.95
C THR A 175 18.49 8.59 -8.15
N ALA A 176 18.71 7.45 -8.82
CA ALA A 176 20.03 7.12 -9.33
C ALA A 176 20.44 8.23 -10.33
N PRO A 177 21.67 8.78 -10.24
CA PRO A 177 22.14 9.73 -11.23
C PRO A 177 22.39 8.99 -12.55
N GLY A 178 21.62 9.35 -13.58
CA GLY A 178 21.98 9.22 -15.00
C GLY A 178 22.16 7.80 -15.57
N THR A 179 21.20 7.40 -16.40
CA THR A 179 21.49 6.84 -17.72
C THR A 179 20.87 7.75 -18.76
#